data_AF-A0A9N9BTJ7-F1
#
_entry.id   AF-A0A9N9BTJ7-F1
#
_cell.length_a   1.000
_cell.length_b   1.000
_cell.length_c   1.000
_cell.angle_alpha   90.00
_cell.angle_beta   90.00
_cell.angle_gamma   90.00
#
_symmetry.space_group_name_H-M   'P 1'
#
loop_
_entity.id
_entity.type
_entity.pdbx_description
1 polymer ?
#
loop_
_entity_poly.entity_id
_entity_poly.type
_entity_poly.pdbx_seq_one_letter_code
_entity_poly.pdbx_strand_id
1 'polypeptide(L)'
;MLSVGNKKEFCCEEMFLHLFRLAGEKSELHFGYYPVFREYFIDYKEEYGGGVQLIKYCCWCGKKLPSSLREEFFDTLEKEYKIETDIGEYNERPDIPQEFKSDE
;
A
#
# COMPACT_ATOMS: atom_id res chain seq x y z
N MET A 1 -5.54 -15.80 -0.16
CA MET A 1 -4.28 -16.52 -0.48
C MET A 1 -3.71 -15.88 -1.74
N LEU A 2 -2.68 -15.06 -1.61
CA LEU A 2 -1.92 -14.59 -2.77
C LEU A 2 -1.18 -15.80 -3.34
N SER A 3 -1.32 -16.04 -4.65
CA SER A 3 -0.60 -17.10 -5.35
C SER A 3 0.90 -16.93 -5.12
N VAL A 4 1.61 -18.03 -4.84
CA VAL A 4 3.07 -18.06 -4.78
C VAL A 4 3.59 -17.59 -6.14
N GLY A 5 4.11 -16.36 -6.20
CA GLY A 5 4.54 -15.71 -7.43
C GLY A 5 5.64 -16.50 -8.14
N ASN A 6 5.65 -16.48 -9.46
CA ASN A 6 6.65 -17.19 -10.26
C ASN A 6 7.96 -16.38 -10.27
N LYS A 7 9.12 -17.01 -10.07
CA LYS A 7 10.45 -16.38 -10.10
C LYS A 7 10.67 -15.47 -11.33
N LYS A 8 10.01 -15.75 -12.47
CA LYS A 8 10.08 -14.96 -13.71
C LYS A 8 9.33 -13.63 -13.67
N GLU A 9 8.49 -13.40 -12.66
CA GLU A 9 7.74 -12.15 -12.46
C GLU A 9 8.56 -11.10 -11.70
N PHE A 10 9.75 -11.48 -11.20
CA PHE A 10 10.64 -10.62 -10.45
C PHE A 10 11.80 -10.11 -11.31
N CYS A 11 12.27 -8.88 -11.06
CA CYS A 11 13.37 -8.28 -11.81
C CYS A 11 14.71 -8.98 -11.54
N CYS A 12 14.86 -9.52 -10.33
CA CYS A 12 16.00 -10.33 -9.95
C CYS A 12 15.62 -11.35 -8.87
N GLU A 13 16.50 -12.33 -8.66
CA GLU A 13 16.34 -13.36 -7.64
C GLU A 13 16.36 -12.79 -6.22
N GLU A 14 17.19 -11.78 -5.96
CA GLU A 14 17.24 -11.08 -4.67
C GLU A 14 15.89 -10.42 -4.32
N MET A 15 15.23 -9.79 -5.30
CA MET A 15 13.89 -9.22 -5.09
C MET A 15 12.86 -10.28 -4.72
N PHE A 16 12.89 -11.43 -5.39
CA PHE A 16 12.02 -12.54 -5.06
C PHE A 16 12.27 -13.02 -3.63
N LEU A 17 13.53 -13.15 -3.20
CA LEU A 17 13.89 -13.60 -1.85
C LEU A 17 13.50 -12.60 -0.76
N HIS A 18 13.61 -11.29 -1.02
CA HIS A 18 13.18 -10.26 -0.07
C HIS A 18 11.65 -10.14 0.03
N LEU A 19 10.91 -10.42 -1.04
CA LEU A 19 9.44 -10.32 -1.11
C LEU A 19 8.70 -11.60 -0.72
N PHE A 20 9.22 -12.74 -1.17
CA PHE A 20 8.62 -14.06 -1.03
C PHE A 20 9.69 -15.00 -0.47
N ARG A 21 9.68 -15.20 0.85
CA ARG A 21 10.42 -16.33 1.43
C ARG A 21 9.62 -17.61 1.24
N LEU A 22 10.36 -18.67 0.93
CA LEU A 22 9.89 -20.05 0.90
C LEU A 22 9.16 -20.39 2.22
N ALA A 23 8.08 -21.16 2.11
CA ALA A 23 7.12 -21.43 3.17
C ALA A 23 7.76 -21.67 4.56
N GLY A 24 7.53 -20.74 5.51
CA GLY A 24 7.81 -20.95 6.94
C GLY A 24 8.50 -19.81 7.69
N GLU A 25 9.03 -18.78 7.01
CA GLU A 25 9.79 -17.69 7.67
C GLU A 25 9.17 -16.30 7.42
N LYS A 26 9.33 -15.38 8.39
CA LYS A 26 8.86 -13.99 8.28
C LYS A 26 9.66 -13.26 7.19
N SER A 27 8.99 -12.54 6.28
CA SER A 27 9.70 -11.70 5.32
C SER A 27 10.45 -10.58 6.05
N GLU A 28 11.58 -10.17 5.48
CA GLU A 28 12.37 -9.04 5.99
C GLU A 28 11.71 -7.72 5.60
N LEU A 29 11.12 -7.66 4.40
CA LEU A 29 10.37 -6.49 3.92
C LEU A 29 8.89 -6.83 3.81
N HIS A 30 8.06 -6.01 4.46
CA HIS A 30 6.62 -6.16 4.44
C HIS A 30 6.05 -5.23 3.36
N PHE A 31 5.79 -5.75 2.18
CA PHE A 31 5.16 -4.97 1.12
C PHE A 31 3.65 -4.96 1.29
N GLY A 32 3.05 -3.79 1.08
CA GLY A 32 1.60 -3.59 1.15
C GLY A 32 1.08 -2.73 0.01
N TYR A 33 -0.24 -2.73 -0.11
CA TYR A 33 -0.99 -1.89 -1.02
C TYR A 33 -2.15 -1.26 -0.24
N TYR A 34 -2.29 0.06 -0.31
CA TYR A 34 -3.44 0.81 0.20
C TYR A 34 -4.39 1.03 -0.98
N PRO A 35 -5.51 0.28 -1.08
CA PRO A 35 -6.42 0.38 -2.22
C PRO A 35 -6.96 1.80 -2.38
N VAL A 36 -7.52 2.35 -1.29
CA VAL A 36 -8.17 3.66 -1.28
C VAL A 36 -7.28 4.78 -1.84
N PHE A 37 -5.97 4.75 -1.55
CA PHE A 37 -5.03 5.75 -2.04
C PHE A 37 -4.29 5.31 -3.32
N ARG A 38 -4.47 4.06 -3.74
CA ARG A 38 -3.73 3.39 -4.82
C ARG A 38 -2.22 3.45 -4.64
N GLU A 39 -1.76 3.22 -3.41
CA GLU A 39 -0.36 3.35 -3.02
C GLU A 39 0.26 2.00 -2.69
N TYR A 40 1.47 1.76 -3.21
CA TYR A 40 2.32 0.66 -2.77
C TYR A 40 3.28 1.14 -1.69
N PHE A 41 3.58 0.28 -0.72
CA PHE A 41 4.43 0.67 0.40
C PHE A 41 5.24 -0.48 0.97
N ILE A 42 6.27 -0.11 1.74
CA ILE A 42 7.02 -0.99 2.64
C ILE A 42 6.64 -0.59 4.06
N ASP A 43 6.14 -1.54 4.82
CA ASP A 43 5.82 -1.42 6.24
C ASP A 43 7.07 -1.78 7.06
N TYR A 44 7.56 -0.82 7.83
CA TYR A 44 8.63 -1.04 8.79
C TYR A 44 8.02 -1.55 10.09
N LYS A 45 8.43 -2.74 10.50
CA LYS A 45 7.91 -3.36 11.74
C LYS A 45 8.07 -2.40 12.92
N GLU A 46 7.07 -2.42 13.81
CA GLU A 46 7.06 -1.61 15.04
C GLU A 46 8.34 -1.76 15.87
N GLU A 47 8.94 -2.97 15.88
CA GLU A 47 10.20 -3.27 16.56
C GLU A 47 11.39 -2.42 16.08
N TYR A 48 11.32 -1.82 14.89
CA TYR A 48 12.33 -0.91 14.32
C TYR A 48 11.91 0.56 14.32
N GLY A 49 10.90 0.94 15.10
CA GLY A 49 10.38 2.31 15.18
C GLY A 49 9.09 2.55 14.39
N GLY A 50 8.61 1.54 13.67
CA GLY A 50 7.36 1.61 12.92
C GLY A 50 7.41 2.59 11.73
N GLY A 51 6.39 2.52 10.89
CA GLY A 51 6.16 3.50 9.82
C GLY A 51 6.13 2.88 8.44
N VAL A 52 5.84 3.73 7.46
CA VAL A 52 5.55 3.29 6.10
C VAL A 52 6.36 4.09 5.10
N GLN A 53 7.09 3.39 4.22
CA GLN A 53 7.77 4.00 3.08
C GLN A 53 6.97 3.78 1.81
N LEU A 54 6.45 4.87 1.23
CA LEU A 54 5.76 4.81 -0.06
C LEU A 54 6.72 4.49 -1.21
N ILE A 55 6.27 3.63 -2.11
CA ILE A 55 6.99 3.22 -3.31
C ILE A 55 6.47 4.07 -4.49
N LYS A 56 7.36 4.83 -5.13
CA LYS A 56 7.01 5.72 -6.25
C LYS A 56 7.30 5.12 -7.63
N TYR A 57 8.12 4.09 -7.67
CA TYR A 57 8.54 3.41 -8.89
C TYR A 57 8.43 1.91 -8.67
N CYS A 58 7.96 1.20 -9.69
CA CYS A 58 7.88 -0.24 -9.71
C CYS A 58 9.27 -0.83 -9.44
N CYS A 59 9.43 -1.55 -8.32
CA CYS A 59 10.71 -2.17 -7.95
C CYS A 59 11.22 -3.17 -9.00
N TRP A 60 10.31 -3.63 -9.88
CA TRP A 60 10.62 -4.59 -10.92
C TRP A 60 11.14 -3.94 -12.21
N CYS A 61 10.34 -3.12 -12.86
CA CYS A 61 10.70 -2.56 -14.18
C CYS A 61 11.18 -1.10 -14.11
N GLY A 62 11.22 -0.49 -12.93
CA GLY A 62 11.59 0.92 -12.74
C GLY A 62 10.55 1.92 -13.26
N LYS A 63 9.42 1.46 -13.82
CA LYS A 63 8.36 2.37 -14.29
C LYS A 63 7.76 3.14 -13.13
N LYS A 64 7.53 4.44 -13.31
CA LYS A 64 6.81 5.27 -12.34
C LYS A 64 5.41 4.68 -12.10
N LEU A 65 5.06 4.50 -10.83
CA LEU A 65 3.72 4.05 -10.45
C LEU A 65 2.70 5.17 -10.65
N PRO A 66 1.39 4.86 -10.74
CA PRO A 66 0.35 5.88 -10.72
C PRO A 66 0.53 6.85 -9.55
N SER A 67 0.09 8.09 -9.73
CA SER A 67 0.04 9.05 -8.62
C SER A 67 -0.90 8.54 -7.53
N SER A 68 -0.52 8.80 -6.28
CA SER A 68 -1.39 8.59 -5.14
C SER A 68 -2.66 9.42 -5.27
N LEU A 69 -3.79 8.86 -4.83
CA LEU A 69 -5.06 9.55 -4.68
C LEU A 69 -5.24 10.15 -3.28
N ARG A 70 -4.25 10.03 -2.38
CA ARG A 70 -4.37 10.42 -0.97
C ARG A 70 -4.79 11.88 -0.79
N GLU A 71 -4.17 12.81 -1.51
CA GLU A 71 -4.53 14.23 -1.44
C GLU A 71 -5.95 14.45 -1.96
N GLU A 72 -6.26 13.92 -3.15
CA GLU A 72 -7.59 14.01 -3.76
C GLU A 72 -8.68 13.41 -2.86
N PHE A 73 -8.38 12.30 -2.19
CA PHE A 73 -9.26 11.63 -1.25
C PHE A 73 -9.68 12.55 -0.11
N PHE A 74 -8.71 13.11 0.63
CA PHE A 74 -9.02 13.97 1.79
C PHE A 74 -9.63 15.30 1.34
N ASP A 75 -9.14 15.87 0.23
CA ASP A 75 -9.72 17.07 -0.37
C ASP A 75 -11.19 16.88 -0.73
N THR A 76 -11.55 15.72 -1.30
CA THR A 76 -12.93 15.42 -1.71
C THR A 76 -13.83 15.25 -0.50
N LEU A 77 -13.40 14.49 0.51
CA LEU A 77 -14.16 14.33 1.76
C LEU A 77 -14.42 15.68 2.44
N GLU A 78 -13.41 16.55 2.51
CA GLU A 78 -13.55 17.86 3.12
C GLU A 78 -14.46 18.78 2.30
N LYS A 79 -14.21 18.90 0.99
CA LYS A 79 -14.88 19.90 0.14
C LYS A 79 -16.30 19.50 -0.20
N GLU A 80 -16.54 18.23 -0.52
CA GLU A 80 -17.83 17.75 -1.01
C GLU A 80 -18.72 17.18 0.11
N TYR A 81 -18.13 16.42 1.03
CA TYR A 81 -18.87 15.73 2.09
C TYR A 81 -18.83 16.45 3.44
N LYS A 82 -18.02 17.51 3.58
CA LYS A 82 -17.81 18.26 4.84
C LYS A 82 -17.29 17.35 5.96
N ILE A 83 -16.47 16.37 5.59
CA ILE A 83 -15.85 15.40 6.48
C ILE A 83 -14.36 15.74 6.60
N GLU A 84 -13.95 16.26 7.75
CA GLU A 84 -12.53 16.39 8.13
C GLU A 84 -12.08 15.12 8.85
N THR A 85 -11.05 14.44 8.37
CA THR A 85 -10.52 13.19 8.95
C THR A 85 -9.04 13.01 8.56
N ASP A 86 -8.40 11.97 9.10
CA ASP A 86 -7.01 11.63 8.80
C ASP A 86 -6.82 10.14 8.49
N ILE A 87 -5.56 9.77 8.24
CA ILE A 87 -5.14 8.43 7.82
C ILE A 87 -5.45 7.36 8.89
N GLY A 88 -5.43 7.73 10.17
CA GLY A 88 -5.67 6.82 11.28
C GLY A 88 -7.15 6.56 11.54
N GLU A 89 -8.03 7.47 11.12
CA GLU A 89 -9.44 7.44 11.53
C GLU A 89 -10.41 7.11 10.39
N TYR A 90 -10.09 7.46 9.15
CA TYR A 90 -11.07 7.44 8.05
C TYR A 90 -11.75 6.07 7.87
N ASN A 91 -11.03 4.96 8.01
CA ASN A 91 -11.58 3.64 7.70
C ASN A 91 -12.70 3.22 8.69
N GLU A 92 -12.64 3.72 9.93
CA GLU A 92 -13.58 3.40 11.00
C GLU A 92 -14.82 4.28 10.97
N ARG A 93 -14.80 5.35 10.16
CA ARG A 93 -15.89 6.32 10.09
C ARG A 93 -17.10 5.76 9.34
N PRO A 94 -18.29 5.72 9.97
CA PRO A 94 -19.51 5.21 9.34
C PRO A 94 -20.13 6.23 8.36
N ASP A 95 -19.78 7.50 8.47
CA ASP A 95 -20.27 8.60 7.63
C ASP A 95 -19.47 8.78 6.33
N ILE A 96 -18.33 8.09 6.18
CA ILE A 96 -17.60 8.04 4.91
C ILE A 96 -18.30 7.07 3.94
N PRO A 97 -18.67 7.53 2.72
CA PRO A 97 -19.33 6.69 1.73
C PRO A 97 -18.51 5.45 1.35
N GLN A 98 -19.19 4.38 0.91
CA GLN A 98 -18.53 3.10 0.63
C GLN A 98 -17.56 3.17 -0.56
N GLU A 99 -17.82 4.07 -1.52
CA GLU A 99 -16.92 4.30 -2.65
C GLU A 99 -15.53 4.82 -2.23
N PHE A 100 -15.40 5.39 -1.02
CA PHE A 100 -14.12 5.82 -0.45
C PHE A 100 -13.40 4.70 0.34
N LYS A 101 -13.89 3.46 0.30
CA LYS A 101 -13.33 2.31 1.05
C LYS A 101 -12.70 1.23 0.16
N SER A 102 -12.74 1.41 -1.16
CA SER A 102 -12.12 0.53 -2.16
C SER A 102 -11.35 1.32 -3.21
N ASP A 103 -10.67 0.62 -4.12
CA ASP A 103 -10.03 1.20 -5.31
C ASP A 103 -10.83 1.00 -6.61
N GLU A 104 -11.97 0.30 -6.53
CA GLU A 104 -12.96 0.08 -7.59
C GLU A 104 -13.95 1.23 -7.74
#